data_AF-A0A4S1FHR5-F1
#
_entry.id   AF-A0A4S1FHR5-F1
#
_cell.length_a   1.000
_cell.length_b   1.000
_cell.length_c   1.000
_cell.angle_alpha   90.00
_cell.angle_beta   90.00
_cell.angle_gamma   90.00
#
_symmetry.space_group_name_H-M   'P 1'
#
loop_
_entity.id
_entity.type
_entity.pdbx_description
1 polymer ?
#
loop_
_entity_poly.entity_id
_entity_poly.type
_entity_poly.pdbx_seq_one_letter_code
_entity_poly.pdbx_strand_id
1 'polypeptide(L)' 'MDQRTIGRALDLLKQYRATLVMSHAPIGPDGVPEIRTPAQATDPLEIAALEDIASLDAVIKEMSA' A
#
# COMPACT_ATOMS: atom_id res chain seq x y z
N MET A 1 -16.36 14.81 11.50
CA MET A 1 -15.98 13.46 11.96
C MET A 1 -15.01 13.62 13.12
N ASP A 2 -15.14 12.85 14.20
CA ASP A 2 -14.23 13.01 15.34
C ASP A 2 -12.85 12.40 15.07
N GLN A 3 -11.84 12.87 15.80
CA GLN A 3 -10.44 12.45 15.68
C GLN A 3 -10.24 10.94 15.89
N ARG A 4 -11.05 10.29 16.74
CA ARG A 4 -10.96 8.85 16.97
C ARG A 4 -11.46 8.07 15.75
N THR A 5 -12.51 8.54 15.11
CA THR A 5 -13.03 7.94 13.87
C THR A 5 -12.02 8.11 12.73
N ILE A 6 -11.35 9.26 12.62
CA ILE A 6 -10.27 9.49 11.62
C ILE A 6 -9.09 8.55 11.90
N GLY A 7 -8.67 8.42 13.15
CA GLY A 7 -7.58 7.51 13.54
C GLY A 7 -7.87 6.05 13.17
N ARG A 8 -9.08 5.57 13.45
CA ARG A 8 -9.49 4.20 13.05
C ARG A 8 -9.51 4.01 11.54
N ALA A 9 -9.98 5.01 10.79
CA ALA A 9 -9.95 4.95 9.34
C ALA A 9 -8.51 4.86 8.81
N LEU A 10 -7.60 5.68 9.34
CA LEU A 10 -6.17 5.63 9.01
C LEU A 10 -5.56 4.25 9.30
N ASP A 11 -5.88 3.64 10.44
CA ASP A 11 -5.38 2.31 10.79
C ASP A 11 -5.86 1.24 9.79
N LEU A 12 -7.14 1.30 9.38
CA LEU A 12 -7.69 0.38 8.38
C LEU A 12 -7.04 0.58 7.01
N LEU A 13 -6.81 1.83 6.58
CA LEU A 13 -6.15 2.11 5.31
C LEU A 13 -4.69 1.60 5.30
N LYS A 14 -3.96 1.75 6.41
CA LYS A 14 -2.61 1.19 6.56
C LYS A 14 -2.60 -0.33 6.52
N GLN A 15 -3.58 -0.99 7.14
CA GLN A 15 -3.72 -2.45 7.09
C GLN A 15 -4.06 -2.94 5.68
N TYR A 16 -4.94 -2.23 4.97
CA TYR A 16 -5.26 -2.55 3.58
C TYR A 16 -4.03 -2.41 2.68
N ARG A 17 -3.26 -1.33 2.84
CA ARG A 17 -1.97 -1.15 2.15
C ARG A 17 -1.02 -2.31 2.38
N ALA A 18 -0.85 -2.74 3.63
CA ALA A 18 0.02 -3.86 3.98
C ALA A 18 -0.46 -5.17 3.32
N THR A 19 -1.78 -5.38 3.24
CA THR A 19 -2.37 -6.55 2.60
C THR A 19 -2.11 -6.57 1.09
N LEU A 20 -2.24 -5.43 0.41
CA LEU A 20 -1.91 -5.30 -1.01
C LEU A 20 -0.44 -5.64 -1.28
N VAL A 21 0.46 -5.08 -0.46
CA VAL A 21 1.90 -5.38 -0.55
C VAL A 21 2.16 -6.86 -0.35
N MET A 22 1.60 -7.49 0.69
CA MET A 22 1.79 -8.92 0.94
C MET A 22 1.21 -9.83 -0.15
N SER A 23 0.16 -9.40 -0.83
CA SER A 23 -0.53 -10.19 -1.85
C SER A 23 0.11 -10.10 -3.24
N HIS A 24 0.73 -8.95 -3.55
CA HIS A 24 1.12 -8.62 -4.92
C HIS A 24 2.58 -8.20 -5.08
N ALA A 25 3.26 -7.78 -4.01
CA ALA A 25 4.68 -7.49 -4.11
C ALA A 25 5.49 -8.80 -4.12
N PRO A 26 6.52 -8.90 -4.97
CA PRO A 26 7.41 -10.06 -5.01
C PRO A 26 8.18 -10.17 -3.69
N ILE A 27 8.49 -11.41 -3.29
CA ILE A 27 9.29 -11.68 -2.09
C ILE A 27 10.77 -11.46 -2.41
N GLY A 28 11.41 -10.59 -1.64
CA GLY A 28 12.82 -10.30 -1.71
C GLY A 28 13.71 -11.43 -1.18
N PRO A 29 15.04 -11.32 -1.34
CA PRO A 29 16.00 -12.35 -0.92
C PRO A 29 16.05 -12.57 0.60
N ASP A 30 15.56 -11.61 1.38
CA ASP A 30 15.42 -11.66 2.84
C ASP A 30 14.08 -12.24 3.31
N GLY A 31 13.22 -12.64 2.37
CA GLY A 31 11.93 -13.28 2.67
C GLY A 31 10.82 -12.28 3.02
N VAL A 32 11.02 -10.98 2.83
CA VAL A 32 9.96 -9.97 2.99
C VAL A 32 9.48 -9.46 1.64
N PRO A 33 8.21 -9.02 1.51
CA PRO A 33 7.73 -8.38 0.29
C PRO A 33 8.51 -7.10 -0.03
N GLU A 34 8.97 -6.97 -1.27
CA GLU A 34 9.73 -5.82 -1.75
C GLU A 34 8.91 -5.06 -2.79
N ILE A 35 8.53 -3.82 -2.47
CA ILE A 35 7.79 -2.95 -3.39
C ILE A 35 8.76 -2.46 -4.47
N ARG A 36 8.58 -2.96 -5.69
CA ARG A 36 9.34 -2.52 -6.86
C ARG A 36 8.84 -1.19 -7.41
N THR A 37 9.68 -0.52 -8.19
CA THR A 37 9.24 0.62 -8.99
C THR A 37 8.42 0.15 -10.20
N PRO A 38 7.55 1.01 -10.77
CA PRO A 38 6.80 0.66 -11.97
C PRO A 38 7.69 0.22 -13.15
N ALA A 39 8.93 0.71 -13.24
CA ALA A 39 9.89 0.32 -14.26
C ALA A 39 10.51 -1.08 -14.04
N GLN A 40 10.42 -1.61 -12.82
CA GLN A 40 10.93 -2.93 -12.43
C GLN A 40 9.84 -4.01 -12.43
N ALA A 41 8.57 -3.62 -12.31
CA ALA A 41 7.45 -4.54 -12.34
C ALA A 41 7.17 -5.00 -13.77
N THR A 42 7.07 -6.32 -13.95
CA THR A 42 6.75 -6.94 -15.25
C THR A 42 5.44 -7.71 -15.21
N ASP A 43 4.93 -7.99 -14.01
CA ASP A 43 3.66 -8.67 -13.81
C ASP A 43 2.49 -7.66 -13.83
N PRO A 44 1.43 -7.88 -14.62
CA PRO A 44 0.31 -6.96 -14.69
C PRO A 44 -0.43 -6.75 -13.36
N LEU A 45 -0.50 -7.76 -12.49
CA LEU A 45 -1.14 -7.63 -11.17
C LEU A 45 -0.25 -6.85 -10.21
N GLU A 46 1.06 -7.05 -10.27
CA GLU A 46 2.03 -6.23 -9.53
C GLU A 46 1.90 -4.76 -9.93
N ILE A 47 1.84 -4.45 -11.24
CA ILE A 47 1.70 -3.08 -11.75
C ILE A 47 0.40 -2.44 -11.25
N ALA A 48 -0.74 -3.14 -11.36
CA ALA A 48 -2.01 -2.62 -10.86
C ALA A 48 -1.97 -2.37 -9.34
N ALA A 49 -1.37 -3.29 -8.58
CA ALA A 49 -1.21 -3.12 -7.14
C ALA A 49 -0.31 -1.92 -6.79
N LEU A 50 0.72 -1.63 -7.58
CA LEU A 50 1.57 -0.44 -7.37
C LEU A 50 0.78 0.87 -7.54
N GLU A 51 -0.12 0.94 -8.52
CA GLU A 51 -1.00 2.11 -8.72
C GLU A 51 -1.99 2.28 -7.56
N ASP A 52 -2.58 1.18 -7.08
CA ASP A 52 -3.48 1.17 -5.93
C ASP A 52 -2.74 1.58 -4.64
N ILE A 53 -1.54 1.05 -4.41
CA ILE A 53 -0.70 1.39 -3.26
C ILE A 53 -0.32 2.88 -3.30
N ALA A 54 0.07 3.40 -4.46
CA ALA A 54 0.43 4.81 -4.60
C ALA A 54 -0.76 5.74 -4.33
N SER A 55 -1.95 5.38 -4.84
CA SER A 55 -3.19 6.12 -4.60
C SER A 55 -3.56 6.10 -3.12
N LEU A 56 -3.41 4.95 -2.47
CA LEU A 56 -3.69 4.78 -1.05
C LEU A 56 -2.70 5.56 -0.17
N ASP A 57 -1.43 5.61 -0.55
CA ASP A 57 -0.40 6.40 0.13
C ASP A 57 -0.72 7.90 0.10
N ALA A 58 -1.24 8.41 -1.02
CA ALA A 58 -1.70 9.80 -1.13
C ALA A 58 -2.85 10.10 -0.16
N VAL A 59 -3.86 9.21 -0.09
CA VAL A 59 -5.00 9.36 0.82
C VAL A 59 -4.57 9.29 2.29
N ILE A 60 -3.73 8.32 2.65
CA ILE A 60 -3.20 8.18 4.02
C ILE A 60 -2.44 9.45 4.41
N LYS A 61 -1.62 9.99 3.52
CA LYS A 61 -0.87 11.22 3.76
C LYS A 61 -1.79 12.43 3.97
N GLU A 62 -2.82 12.59 3.13
CA GLU A 62 -3.79 13.68 3.24
C GLU A 62 -4.59 13.59 4.55
N MET A 63 -5.05 12.40 4.92
CA MET A 63 -5.81 12.19 6.16
C MET A 63 -4.98 12.28 7.44
N SER A 64 -3.65 12.15 7.33
CA SER A 64 -2.72 12.26 8.46
C SER A 64 -2.20 13.67 8.71
N ALA A 65 -2.49 14.63 7.82
CA ALA A 65 -2.07 16.03 7.90
C ALA A 65 -3.04 16.87 8.75
#